data_AF-A0A916Q665-F1
#
_entry.id   AF-A0A916Q665-F1
#
_cell.length_a   1.000
_cell.length_b   1.000
_cell.length_c   1.000
_cell.angle_alpha   90.00
_cell.angle_beta   90.00
_cell.angle_gamma   90.00
#
_symmetry.space_group_name_H-M   'P 1'
#
loop_
_entity.id
_entity.type
_entity.pdbx_description
1 polymer ?
#
loop_
_entity_poly.entity_id
_entity_poly.type
_entity_poly.pdbx_seq_one_letter_code
_entity_poly.pdbx_strand_id
1 'polypeptide(L)'
;MAKQKEGVYERVLECAKEEFLKKGFKDASLREIAKAAGTSTGSIYTRFGDKEGMFQELVEPAVNELKELFMEIQETFDQVKEQKKESSMRSYSENGMAVVLDYIYEHMDAFCLLLDASYGTRFQNFLDELIEIEVHYTLRYMEAIGCRTLEEGKTSREFIHIAATGYFSAMFEVVRHKMDRGQAEHYIDMLQRYHQAGFDTIFYPEKYE
;
A
#
# COMPACT_ATOMS: atom_id res chain seq x y z
N MET A 1 -6.35 36.87 18.77
CA MET A 1 -6.33 35.52 18.16
C MET A 1 -7.35 34.69 18.89
N ALA A 2 -8.40 34.21 18.22
CA ALA A 2 -9.47 33.45 18.87
C ALA A 2 -8.90 32.12 19.40
N LYS A 3 -9.12 31.85 20.69
CA LYS A 3 -8.69 30.60 21.34
C LYS A 3 -9.32 29.40 20.61
N GLN A 4 -8.45 28.50 20.15
CA GLN A 4 -8.81 27.21 19.57
C GLN A 4 -9.67 26.43 20.56
N LYS A 5 -10.76 25.83 20.08
CA LYS A 5 -11.50 24.82 20.83
C LYS A 5 -10.90 23.47 20.49
N GLU A 6 -10.18 22.86 21.43
CA GLU A 6 -9.81 21.44 21.37
C GLU A 6 -11.05 20.60 21.03
N GLY A 7 -10.94 19.64 20.11
CA GLY A 7 -12.04 18.77 19.68
C GLY A 7 -12.76 19.20 18.39
N VAL A 8 -12.65 20.46 17.96
CA VAL A 8 -13.28 20.89 16.69
C VAL A 8 -12.52 20.33 15.48
N TYR A 9 -11.20 20.20 15.58
CA TYR A 9 -10.35 19.74 14.49
C TYR A 9 -10.48 18.24 14.26
N GLU A 10 -10.47 17.47 15.33
CA GLU A 10 -10.70 16.03 15.34
C GLU A 10 -12.08 15.73 14.73
N ARG A 11 -13.10 16.51 15.09
CA ARG A 11 -14.43 16.37 14.50
C ARG A 11 -14.46 16.72 13.01
N VAL A 12 -13.71 17.72 12.57
CA VAL A 12 -13.60 18.04 11.13
C VAL A 12 -12.96 16.90 10.36
N LEU A 13 -11.87 16.32 10.88
CA LEU A 13 -11.19 15.19 10.25
C LEU A 13 -12.09 13.95 10.18
N GLU A 14 -12.81 13.63 11.25
CA GLU A 14 -13.79 12.53 11.24
C GLU A 14 -14.89 12.75 10.20
N CYS A 15 -15.49 13.95 10.15
CA CYS A 15 -16.49 14.26 9.11
C CYS A 15 -15.90 14.26 7.69
N ALA A 16 -14.63 14.65 7.54
CA ALA A 16 -13.95 14.63 6.24
C ALA A 16 -13.72 13.20 5.78
N LYS A 17 -13.23 12.34 6.68
CA LYS A 17 -13.05 10.89 6.45
C LYS A 17 -14.34 10.24 5.99
N GLU A 18 -15.46 10.48 6.69
CA GLU A 18 -16.77 9.95 6.30
C GLU A 18 -17.22 10.43 4.91
N GLU A 19 -17.09 11.73 4.61
CA GLU A 19 -17.47 12.29 3.30
C GLU A 19 -16.59 11.73 2.18
N PHE A 20 -15.27 11.64 2.39
CA PHE A 20 -14.33 11.09 1.39
C PHE A 20 -14.57 9.59 1.16
N LEU A 21 -14.76 8.79 2.20
CA LEU A 21 -15.09 7.36 2.05
C LEU A 21 -16.42 7.15 1.32
N LYS A 22 -17.37 8.09 1.47
CA LYS A 22 -18.71 7.98 0.85
C LYS A 22 -18.75 8.44 -0.60
N LYS A 23 -18.00 9.48 -0.95
CA LYS A 23 -18.11 10.17 -2.25
C LYS A 23 -16.83 10.15 -3.08
N GLY A 24 -15.72 9.68 -2.52
CA GLY A 24 -14.40 9.89 -3.08
C GLY A 24 -13.93 11.34 -2.94
N PHE A 25 -12.64 11.57 -3.12
CA PHE A 25 -12.04 12.90 -3.03
C PHE A 25 -12.68 13.90 -3.99
N LYS A 26 -12.88 13.51 -5.26
CA LYS A 26 -13.36 14.39 -6.32
C LYS A 26 -14.74 14.99 -6.01
N ASP A 27 -15.68 14.16 -5.58
CA ASP A 27 -17.09 14.57 -5.38
C ASP A 27 -17.40 15.00 -3.93
N ALA A 28 -16.47 14.81 -2.99
CA ALA A 28 -16.59 15.31 -1.62
C ALA A 28 -16.67 16.85 -1.54
N SER A 29 -17.51 17.35 -0.63
CA SER A 29 -17.78 18.78 -0.45
C SER A 29 -17.28 19.31 0.89
N LEU A 30 -16.35 20.28 0.85
CA LEU A 30 -15.91 21.02 2.05
C LEU A 30 -17.06 21.70 2.79
N ARG A 31 -18.12 22.10 2.08
CA ARG A 31 -19.30 22.72 2.69
C ARG A 31 -20.11 21.72 3.51
N GLU A 32 -20.30 20.51 3.00
CA GLU A 32 -21.01 19.46 3.73
C GLU A 32 -20.18 18.99 4.93
N ILE A 33 -18.86 18.87 4.78
CA ILE A 33 -17.94 18.56 5.89
C ILE A 33 -18.02 19.64 6.98
N ALA A 34 -17.93 20.92 6.61
CA ALA A 34 -18.04 22.02 7.57
C ALA A 34 -19.38 22.00 8.31
N LYS A 35 -20.48 21.75 7.58
CA LYS A 35 -21.83 21.64 8.15
C LYS A 35 -21.93 20.47 9.14
N ALA A 36 -21.43 19.28 8.78
CA ALA A 36 -21.44 18.10 9.64
C ALA A 36 -20.59 18.27 10.90
N ALA A 37 -19.44 18.93 10.77
CA ALA A 37 -18.53 19.23 11.86
C ALA A 37 -18.98 20.43 12.74
N GLY A 38 -20.02 21.16 12.34
CA GLY A 38 -20.52 22.33 13.07
C GLY A 38 -19.57 23.54 13.00
N THR A 39 -18.85 23.69 11.90
CA THR A 39 -17.89 24.79 11.64
C THR A 39 -18.17 25.49 10.31
N SER A 40 -17.27 26.38 9.88
CA SER A 40 -17.32 27.05 8.57
C SER A 40 -16.24 26.52 7.62
N THR A 41 -16.48 26.62 6.31
CA THR A 41 -15.46 26.32 5.30
C THR A 41 -14.22 27.21 5.44
N GLY A 42 -14.38 28.48 5.85
CA GLY A 42 -13.26 29.37 6.15
C GLY A 42 -12.34 28.83 7.26
N SER A 43 -12.91 28.19 8.29
CA SER A 43 -12.13 27.54 9.35
C SER A 43 -11.33 26.34 8.83
N ILE A 44 -11.90 25.57 7.88
CA ILE A 44 -11.22 24.46 7.23
C ILE A 44 -10.05 24.99 6.39
N TYR A 45 -10.29 25.97 5.52
CA TYR A 45 -9.25 26.59 4.69
C TYR A 45 -8.11 27.18 5.51
N THR A 46 -8.42 27.81 6.64
CA THR A 46 -7.40 28.38 7.54
C THR A 46 -6.45 27.32 8.09
N ARG A 47 -6.92 26.07 8.25
CA ARG A 47 -6.15 24.99 8.87
C ARG A 47 -5.48 24.09 7.85
N PHE A 48 -6.23 23.63 6.85
CA PHE A 48 -5.80 22.61 5.91
C PHE A 48 -5.40 23.17 4.54
N GLY A 49 -5.54 24.48 4.33
CA GLY A 49 -5.20 25.14 3.07
C GLY A 49 -6.25 24.93 1.98
N ASP A 50 -6.58 23.68 1.67
CA ASP A 50 -7.58 23.27 0.70
C ASP A 50 -8.17 21.87 1.00
N LYS A 51 -8.88 21.29 0.02
CA LYS A 51 -9.46 19.94 0.15
C LYS A 51 -8.38 18.85 0.14
N GLU A 52 -7.31 19.02 -0.64
CA GLU A 52 -6.22 18.05 -0.72
C GLU A 52 -5.39 18.04 0.56
N GLY A 53 -5.09 19.19 1.16
CA GLY A 53 -4.41 19.26 2.46
C GLY A 53 -5.19 18.58 3.59
N MET A 54 -6.52 18.59 3.54
CA MET A 54 -7.34 17.84 4.49
C MET A 54 -7.33 16.33 4.22
N PHE A 55 -7.28 15.92 2.95
CA PHE A 55 -7.12 14.50 2.59
C PHE A 55 -5.73 14.00 2.99
N GLN A 56 -4.70 14.79 2.75
CA GLN A 56 -3.32 14.53 3.14
C GLN A 56 -3.18 14.26 4.64
N GLU A 57 -3.78 15.09 5.49
CA GLU A 57 -3.75 14.88 6.95
C GLU A 57 -4.30 13.51 7.37
N LEU A 58 -5.26 12.96 6.61
CA LEU A 58 -5.89 11.66 6.92
C LEU A 58 -5.06 10.45 6.49
N VAL A 59 -4.21 10.59 5.47
CA VAL A 59 -3.55 9.43 4.84
C VAL A 59 -2.03 9.48 4.88
N GLU A 60 -1.42 10.66 4.86
CA GLU A 60 0.03 10.82 4.74
C GLU A 60 0.82 10.15 5.86
N PRO A 61 0.43 10.23 7.15
CA PRO A 61 1.13 9.51 8.21
C PRO A 61 1.18 8.00 7.91
N ALA A 62 0.04 7.41 7.57
CA ALA A 62 -0.05 5.98 7.27
C ALA A 62 0.72 5.57 6.00
N VAL A 63 0.69 6.41 4.97
CA VAL A 63 1.46 6.18 3.72
C VAL A 63 2.95 6.18 3.99
N ASN A 64 3.44 7.16 4.75
CA ASN A 64 4.87 7.34 4.98
C ASN A 64 5.42 6.20 5.84
N GLU A 65 4.74 5.88 6.93
CA GLU A 65 5.12 4.77 7.82
C GLU A 65 5.08 3.42 7.08
N LEU A 66 4.05 3.16 6.26
CA LEU A 66 4.02 1.93 5.46
C LEU A 66 5.16 1.88 4.44
N LYS A 67 5.50 2.99 3.78
CA LYS A 67 6.64 3.03 2.85
C LYS A 67 7.96 2.74 3.58
N GLU A 68 8.15 3.34 4.76
CA GLU A 68 9.33 3.08 5.59
C GLU A 68 9.41 1.60 5.99
N LEU A 69 8.29 1.03 6.46
CA LEU A 69 8.18 -0.38 6.80
C LEU A 69 8.50 -1.28 5.60
N PHE A 70 7.94 -0.95 4.42
CA PHE A 70 8.17 -1.69 3.20
C PHE A 70 9.64 -1.64 2.77
N MET A 71 10.28 -0.46 2.83
CA MET A 71 11.70 -0.31 2.53
C MET A 71 12.57 -1.07 3.55
N GLU A 72 12.28 -0.99 4.85
CA GLU A 72 13.05 -1.69 5.89
C GLU A 72 13.02 -3.22 5.70
N ILE A 73 11.85 -3.77 5.38
CA ILE A 73 11.68 -5.19 5.05
C ILE A 73 12.62 -5.57 3.89
N GLN A 74 12.60 -4.80 2.80
CA GLN A 74 13.39 -5.04 1.60
C GLN A 74 14.91 -4.87 1.84
N GLU A 75 15.32 -3.83 2.57
CA GLU A 75 16.72 -3.59 2.93
C GLU A 75 17.28 -4.67 3.86
N THR A 76 16.48 -5.12 4.83
CA THR A 76 16.86 -6.21 5.75
C THR A 76 17.14 -7.49 4.96
N PHE A 77 16.32 -7.79 3.96
CA PHE A 77 16.54 -8.93 3.08
C PHE A 77 17.75 -8.75 2.16
N ASP A 78 17.95 -7.54 1.64
CA ASP A 78 19.09 -7.26 0.77
C ASP A 78 20.43 -7.46 1.48
N GLN A 79 20.48 -7.22 2.81
CA GLN A 79 21.65 -7.47 3.66
C GLN A 79 21.90 -8.97 3.97
N VAL A 80 20.95 -9.86 3.68
CA VAL A 80 21.16 -11.30 3.82
C VAL A 80 22.26 -11.74 2.85
N LYS A 81 23.22 -12.53 3.35
CA LYS A 81 24.32 -13.06 2.51
C LYS A 81 23.76 -13.79 1.29
N GLU A 82 24.34 -13.58 0.12
CA GLU A 82 23.92 -14.18 -1.16
C GLU A 82 23.65 -15.68 -1.06
N GLN A 83 24.53 -16.43 -0.40
CA GLN A 83 24.40 -17.89 -0.24
C GLN A 83 23.17 -18.33 0.56
N LYS A 84 22.55 -17.41 1.30
CA LYS A 84 21.32 -17.64 2.09
C LYS A 84 20.10 -16.95 1.51
N LYS A 85 20.24 -16.04 0.53
CA LYS A 85 19.11 -15.27 -0.03
C LYS A 85 18.02 -16.18 -0.57
N GLU A 86 18.37 -17.21 -1.33
CA GLU A 86 17.39 -18.19 -1.84
C GLU A 86 16.65 -18.93 -0.72
N SER A 87 17.39 -19.47 0.27
CA SER A 87 16.77 -20.22 1.38
C SER A 87 15.91 -19.35 2.29
N SER A 88 16.20 -18.05 2.37
CA SER A 88 15.47 -17.10 3.20
C SER A 88 14.32 -16.40 2.46
N MET A 89 14.26 -16.49 1.12
CA MET A 89 13.29 -15.78 0.28
C MET A 89 11.85 -16.07 0.70
N ARG A 90 11.54 -17.34 0.95
CA ARG A 90 10.20 -17.74 1.38
C ARG A 90 9.77 -17.10 2.70
N SER A 91 10.60 -17.24 3.74
CA SER A 91 10.28 -16.67 5.06
C SER A 91 10.26 -15.14 5.02
N TYR A 92 11.11 -14.55 4.17
CA TYR A 92 11.13 -13.12 3.94
C TYR A 92 9.79 -12.63 3.38
N SER A 93 9.30 -13.24 2.30
CA SER A 93 8.02 -12.86 1.71
C SER A 93 6.84 -13.11 2.67
N GLU A 94 6.83 -14.24 3.39
CA GLU A 94 5.77 -14.59 4.36
C GLU A 94 5.72 -13.57 5.52
N ASN A 95 6.86 -13.28 6.15
CA ASN A 95 6.91 -12.36 7.28
C ASN A 95 6.68 -10.91 6.86
N GLY A 96 7.27 -10.49 5.73
CA GLY A 96 7.12 -9.13 5.23
C GLY A 96 5.67 -8.79 4.92
N MET A 97 4.95 -9.73 4.28
CA MET A 97 3.55 -9.53 3.96
C MET A 97 2.64 -9.47 5.19
N ALA A 98 2.87 -10.35 6.17
CA ALA A 98 2.12 -10.33 7.42
C ALA A 98 2.28 -8.99 8.17
N VAL A 99 3.51 -8.47 8.23
CA VAL A 99 3.81 -7.18 8.87
C VAL A 99 3.13 -6.01 8.16
N VAL A 100 3.14 -6.00 6.83
CA VAL A 100 2.41 -4.99 6.03
C VAL A 100 0.90 -5.06 6.25
N LEU A 101 0.35 -6.28 6.27
CA LEU A 101 -1.09 -6.48 6.48
C LEU A 101 -1.52 -6.01 7.87
N ASP A 102 -0.74 -6.34 8.90
CA ASP A 102 -0.99 -5.91 10.28
C ASP A 102 -1.07 -4.38 10.37
N TYR A 103 -0.09 -3.69 9.77
CA TYR A 103 -0.08 -2.23 9.72
C TYR A 103 -1.30 -1.66 8.99
N ILE A 104 -1.68 -2.25 7.85
CA ILE A 104 -2.87 -1.83 7.11
C ILE A 104 -4.14 -1.93 7.96
N TYR A 105 -4.29 -3.03 8.71
CA TYR A 105 -5.46 -3.24 9.56
C TYR A 105 -5.51 -2.31 10.78
N GLU A 106 -4.36 -1.87 11.29
CA GLU A 106 -4.28 -0.83 12.33
C GLU A 106 -4.69 0.55 11.81
N HIS A 107 -4.46 0.81 10.52
CA HIS A 107 -4.76 2.08 9.84
C HIS A 107 -5.85 1.95 8.76
N MET A 108 -6.84 1.09 9.01
CA MET A 108 -7.79 0.61 7.99
C MET A 108 -8.53 1.72 7.24
N ASP A 109 -8.96 2.77 7.94
CA ASP A 109 -9.65 3.90 7.32
C ASP A 109 -8.76 4.66 6.33
N ALA A 110 -7.48 4.87 6.67
CA ALA A 110 -6.52 5.56 5.81
C ALA A 110 -6.29 4.76 4.52
N PHE A 111 -6.17 3.43 4.62
CA PHE A 111 -6.02 2.57 3.45
C PHE A 111 -7.29 2.46 2.61
N CYS A 112 -8.49 2.45 3.21
CA CYS A 112 -9.73 2.56 2.46
C CYS A 112 -9.79 3.89 1.68
N LEU A 113 -9.37 5.01 2.30
CA LEU A 113 -9.29 6.30 1.62
C LEU A 113 -8.30 6.27 0.45
N LEU A 114 -7.12 5.68 0.65
CA LEU A 114 -6.10 5.55 -0.40
C LEU A 114 -6.58 4.71 -1.58
N LEU A 115 -7.25 3.59 -1.30
CA LEU A 115 -7.64 2.62 -2.33
C LEU A 115 -8.89 3.04 -3.11
N ASP A 116 -9.86 3.67 -2.43
CA ASP A 116 -11.20 3.89 -2.99
C ASP A 116 -11.54 5.37 -3.18
N ALA A 117 -10.83 6.30 -2.50
CA ALA A 117 -11.18 7.71 -2.48
C ALA A 117 -10.09 8.66 -3.00
N SER A 118 -8.88 8.18 -3.30
CA SER A 118 -7.72 9.03 -3.61
C SER A 118 -7.68 9.63 -5.02
N TYR A 119 -8.56 9.20 -5.94
CA TYR A 119 -8.54 9.65 -7.32
C TYR A 119 -8.66 11.19 -7.44
N GLY A 120 -7.70 11.80 -8.14
CA GLY A 120 -7.58 13.25 -8.26
C GLY A 120 -6.75 13.92 -7.16
N THR A 121 -6.13 13.15 -6.28
CA THR A 121 -5.08 13.60 -5.33
C THR A 121 -3.72 13.13 -5.77
N ARG A 122 -2.65 13.68 -5.19
CA ARG A 122 -1.29 13.16 -5.35
C ARG A 122 -1.11 11.69 -4.90
N PHE A 123 -2.02 11.15 -4.08
CA PHE A 123 -1.95 9.78 -3.58
C PHE A 123 -2.62 8.76 -4.50
N GLN A 124 -3.21 9.18 -5.62
CA GLN A 124 -3.96 8.29 -6.52
C GLN A 124 -3.12 7.14 -7.09
N ASN A 125 -1.80 7.31 -7.19
CA ASN A 125 -0.85 6.33 -7.72
C ASN A 125 -0.04 5.64 -6.60
N PHE A 126 -0.53 5.68 -5.35
CA PHE A 126 0.17 5.10 -4.20
C PHE A 126 0.55 3.63 -4.41
N LEU A 127 -0.33 2.83 -5.01
CA LEU A 127 -0.04 1.43 -5.32
C LEU A 127 1.07 1.27 -6.34
N ASP A 128 1.12 2.13 -7.37
CA ASP A 128 2.16 2.10 -8.39
C ASP A 128 3.54 2.37 -7.77
N GLU A 129 3.62 3.26 -6.78
CA GLU A 129 4.87 3.53 -6.05
C GLU A 129 5.37 2.30 -5.28
N LEU A 130 4.48 1.56 -4.60
CA LEU A 130 4.85 0.31 -3.93
C LEU A 130 5.28 -0.77 -4.91
N ILE A 131 4.58 -0.88 -6.04
CA ILE A 131 4.90 -1.85 -7.10
C ILE A 131 6.28 -1.55 -7.69
N GLU A 132 6.63 -0.29 -7.93
CA GLU A 132 7.95 0.08 -8.44
C GLU A 132 9.07 -0.26 -7.45
N ILE A 133 8.83 -0.11 -6.14
CA ILE A 133 9.77 -0.57 -5.11
C ILE A 133 9.92 -2.10 -5.17
N GLU A 134 8.82 -2.85 -5.21
CA GLU A 134 8.84 -4.31 -5.30
C GLU A 134 9.59 -4.80 -6.55
N VAL A 135 9.31 -4.20 -7.71
CA VAL A 135 10.00 -4.52 -8.98
C VAL A 135 11.50 -4.25 -8.85
N HIS A 136 11.88 -3.11 -8.26
CA HIS A 136 13.28 -2.77 -8.06
C HIS A 136 14.02 -3.83 -7.22
N TYR A 137 13.47 -4.23 -6.07
CA TYR A 137 14.10 -5.22 -5.22
C TYR A 137 14.04 -6.65 -5.77
N THR A 138 13.00 -6.99 -6.53
CA THR A 138 12.93 -8.27 -7.26
C THR A 138 14.10 -8.38 -8.24
N LEU A 139 14.37 -7.34 -9.03
CA LEU A 139 15.50 -7.32 -9.96
C LEU A 139 16.84 -7.44 -9.22
N ARG A 140 17.02 -6.73 -8.11
CA ARG A 140 18.23 -6.83 -7.29
C ARG A 140 18.42 -8.23 -6.69
N TYR A 141 17.34 -8.86 -6.24
CA TYR A 141 17.36 -10.24 -5.77
C TYR A 141 17.82 -11.19 -6.88
N MET A 142 17.25 -11.04 -8.08
CA MET A 142 17.60 -11.86 -9.25
C MET A 142 19.07 -11.73 -9.65
N GLU A 143 19.61 -10.51 -9.65
CA GLU A 143 21.04 -10.27 -9.88
C GLU A 143 21.90 -10.95 -8.81
N ALA A 144 21.52 -10.85 -7.54
CA ALA A 144 22.28 -11.39 -6.41
C ALA A 144 22.34 -12.94 -6.39
N ILE A 145 21.33 -13.62 -6.92
CA ILE A 145 21.32 -15.08 -7.05
C ILE A 145 21.88 -15.56 -8.41
N GLY A 146 22.28 -14.63 -9.29
CA GLY A 146 22.79 -14.95 -10.62
C GLY A 146 21.73 -15.50 -11.57
N CYS A 147 20.46 -15.13 -11.39
CA CYS A 147 19.37 -15.56 -12.26
C CYS A 147 19.52 -14.92 -13.65
N ARG A 148 19.70 -15.75 -14.69
CA ARG A 148 19.92 -15.29 -16.08
C ARG A 148 18.66 -15.23 -16.93
N THR A 149 17.48 -15.47 -16.36
CA THR A 149 16.23 -15.53 -17.13
C THR A 149 15.89 -14.22 -17.85
N LEU A 150 16.32 -13.06 -17.32
CA LEU A 150 16.22 -11.78 -18.03
C LEU A 150 17.18 -11.70 -19.22
N GLU A 151 18.44 -12.08 -19.01
CA GLU A 151 19.49 -12.05 -20.06
C GLU A 151 19.16 -13.02 -21.21
N GLU A 152 18.57 -14.17 -20.87
CA GLU A 152 18.13 -15.20 -21.80
C GLU A 152 16.82 -14.84 -22.51
N GLY A 153 16.17 -13.73 -22.15
CA GLY A 153 14.89 -13.30 -22.72
C GLY A 153 13.70 -14.18 -22.38
N LYS A 154 13.82 -15.03 -21.35
CA LYS A 154 12.74 -15.88 -20.82
C LYS A 154 11.70 -15.07 -20.05
N THR A 155 12.12 -13.93 -19.49
CA THR A 155 11.27 -12.96 -18.77
C THR A 155 11.76 -11.54 -19.06
N SER A 156 11.01 -10.54 -18.61
CA SER A 156 11.37 -9.14 -18.78
C SER A 156 10.96 -8.30 -17.56
N ARG A 157 11.51 -7.09 -17.45
CA ARG A 157 11.10 -6.13 -16.42
C ARG A 157 9.61 -5.84 -16.49
N GLU A 158 9.07 -5.71 -17.71
CA GLU A 158 7.64 -5.48 -17.93
C GLU A 158 6.80 -6.63 -17.40
N PHE A 159 7.23 -7.88 -17.59
CA PHE A 159 6.55 -9.03 -17.04
C PHE A 159 6.59 -9.05 -15.50
N ILE A 160 7.75 -8.76 -14.89
CA ILE A 160 7.89 -8.64 -13.43
C ILE A 160 6.94 -7.57 -12.90
N HIS A 161 6.88 -6.41 -13.55
CA HIS A 161 5.94 -5.36 -13.20
C HIS A 161 4.49 -5.83 -13.30
N ILE A 162 4.08 -6.48 -14.40
CA ILE A 162 2.71 -7.03 -14.56
C ILE A 162 2.38 -8.02 -13.44
N ALA A 163 3.32 -8.93 -13.12
CA ALA A 163 3.13 -9.92 -12.06
C ALA A 163 2.99 -9.27 -10.68
N ALA A 164 3.85 -8.29 -10.36
CA ALA A 164 3.79 -7.52 -9.12
C ALA A 164 2.49 -6.72 -9.02
N THR A 165 2.07 -6.03 -10.09
CA THR A 165 0.79 -5.32 -10.14
C THR A 165 -0.38 -6.25 -9.84
N GLY A 166 -0.42 -7.44 -10.46
CA GLY A 166 -1.47 -8.43 -10.23
C GLY A 166 -1.50 -8.94 -8.78
N TYR A 167 -0.32 -9.21 -8.21
CA TYR A 167 -0.18 -9.68 -6.84
C TYR A 167 -0.63 -8.63 -5.82
N PHE A 168 -0.11 -7.41 -5.91
CA PHE A 168 -0.47 -6.31 -5.00
C PHE A 168 -1.94 -5.95 -5.12
N SER A 169 -2.48 -5.90 -6.34
CA SER A 169 -3.91 -5.67 -6.54
C SER A 169 -4.76 -6.70 -5.81
N ALA A 170 -4.43 -7.99 -5.96
CA ALA A 170 -5.15 -9.08 -5.29
C ALA A 170 -5.04 -9.02 -3.76
N MET A 171 -3.88 -8.64 -3.23
CA MET A 171 -3.71 -8.45 -1.78
C MET A 171 -4.61 -7.34 -1.25
N PHE A 172 -4.64 -6.18 -1.91
CA PHE A 172 -5.46 -5.05 -1.47
C PHE A 172 -6.98 -5.29 -1.64
N GLU A 173 -7.41 -6.31 -2.38
CA GLU A 173 -8.83 -6.71 -2.41
C GLU A 173 -9.34 -7.16 -1.03
N VAL A 174 -8.50 -7.78 -0.18
CA VAL A 174 -8.93 -8.16 1.18
C VAL A 174 -9.27 -6.92 2.02
N VAL A 175 -8.55 -5.82 1.74
CA VAL A 175 -8.73 -4.52 2.38
C VAL A 175 -10.00 -3.84 1.84
N ARG A 176 -10.17 -3.79 0.52
CA ARG A 176 -11.36 -3.21 -0.14
C ARG A 176 -12.65 -3.91 0.26
N HIS A 177 -12.61 -5.23 0.39
CA HIS A 177 -13.75 -6.02 0.84
C HIS A 177 -13.98 -5.98 2.34
N LYS A 178 -13.12 -5.31 3.12
CA LYS A 178 -13.19 -5.19 4.58
C LYS A 178 -13.34 -6.56 5.25
N MET A 179 -12.59 -7.53 4.74
CA MET A 179 -12.59 -8.89 5.28
C MET A 179 -12.08 -8.87 6.72
N ASP A 180 -12.58 -9.76 7.56
CA ASP A 180 -12.02 -9.90 8.90
C ASP A 180 -10.57 -10.40 8.82
N ARG A 181 -9.80 -10.15 9.88
CA ARG A 181 -8.37 -10.42 9.91
C ARG A 181 -8.04 -11.89 9.64
N GLY A 182 -8.82 -12.83 10.18
CA GLY A 182 -8.58 -14.26 9.97
C GLY A 182 -8.82 -14.66 8.51
N GLN A 183 -9.84 -14.11 7.86
CA GLN A 183 -10.09 -14.30 6.43
C GLN A 183 -8.97 -13.69 5.58
N ALA A 184 -8.54 -12.47 5.91
CA ALA A 184 -7.49 -11.77 5.18
C ALA A 184 -6.15 -12.52 5.26
N GLU A 185 -5.73 -12.92 6.47
CA GLU A 185 -4.53 -13.74 6.67
C GLU A 185 -4.60 -15.04 5.85
N HIS A 186 -5.74 -15.72 5.86
CA HIS A 186 -5.94 -16.96 5.09
C HIS A 186 -5.81 -16.74 3.58
N TYR A 187 -6.44 -15.70 3.03
CA TYR A 187 -6.39 -15.43 1.59
C TYR A 187 -5.05 -14.88 1.13
N ILE A 188 -4.38 -14.07 1.95
CA ILE A 188 -3.03 -13.59 1.67
C ILE A 188 -2.05 -14.78 1.61
N ASP A 189 -2.12 -15.73 2.54
CA ASP A 189 -1.32 -16.96 2.47
C ASP A 189 -1.60 -17.76 1.18
N MET A 190 -2.87 -17.89 0.77
CA MET A 190 -3.22 -18.54 -0.50
C MET A 190 -2.65 -17.81 -1.72
N LEU A 191 -2.80 -16.48 -1.77
CA LEU A 191 -2.30 -15.63 -2.86
C LEU A 191 -0.77 -15.69 -2.93
N GLN A 192 -0.11 -15.69 -1.79
CA GLN A 192 1.35 -15.78 -1.72
C GLN A 192 1.84 -17.13 -2.23
N ARG A 193 1.22 -18.25 -1.82
CA ARG A 193 1.58 -19.58 -2.34
C ARG A 193 1.38 -19.68 -3.85
N TYR A 194 0.28 -19.11 -4.35
CA TYR A 194 0.01 -19.04 -5.79
C TYR A 194 1.08 -18.21 -6.52
N HIS A 195 1.42 -17.04 -5.98
CA HIS A 195 2.41 -16.14 -6.57
C HIS A 195 3.81 -16.77 -6.56
N GLN A 196 4.25 -17.34 -5.43
CA GLN A 196 5.54 -18.02 -5.30
C GLN A 196 5.65 -19.21 -6.26
N ALA A 197 4.63 -20.05 -6.36
CA ALA A 197 4.65 -21.17 -7.30
C ALA A 197 4.73 -20.69 -8.76
N GLY A 198 3.98 -19.65 -9.12
CA GLY A 198 4.06 -19.04 -10.45
C GLY A 198 5.44 -18.45 -10.73
N PHE A 199 6.00 -17.72 -9.76
CA PHE A 199 7.35 -17.18 -9.82
C PHE A 199 8.38 -18.31 -10.02
N ASP A 200 8.36 -19.34 -9.19
CA ASP A 200 9.31 -20.45 -9.27
C ASP A 200 9.29 -21.14 -10.65
N THR A 201 8.11 -21.32 -11.26
CA THR A 201 8.00 -21.93 -12.59
C THR A 201 8.56 -21.08 -13.72
N ILE A 202 8.52 -19.75 -13.58
CA ILE A 202 8.97 -18.81 -14.61
C ILE A 202 10.47 -18.55 -14.48
N PHE A 203 10.97 -18.46 -13.24
CA PHE A 203 12.34 -18.05 -12.94
C PHE A 203 13.30 -19.23 -12.71
N TYR A 204 12.77 -20.43 -12.49
CA TYR A 204 13.54 -21.70 -12.46
C TYR A 204 12.86 -22.78 -13.34
N PRO A 205 12.66 -22.52 -14.64
CA PRO A 205 11.90 -23.42 -15.52
C PRO A 205 12.53 -24.82 -15.58
N GLU A 206 13.85 -24.93 -15.48
CA GLU A 206 14.59 -26.20 -15.39
C GLU A 206 14.18 -27.12 -14.22
N LYS A 207 13.45 -26.63 -13.20
CA LYS A 207 12.88 -27.49 -12.14
C LYS A 207 11.56 -28.18 -12.55
N TYR A 208 10.98 -27.76 -13.68
CA TYR A 208 9.62 -28.13 -14.11
C TYR A 208 9.55 -28.68 -15.54
N GLU A 209 10.69 -28.76 -16.25
CA GLU A 209 10.88 -29.45 -17.54
C GLU A 209 11.30 -30.91 -17.34
#